data_AF-A0A7L4PL23-F1
#
_entry.id   AF-A0A7L4PL23-F1
#
_cell.length_a   1.000
_cell.length_b   1.000
_cell.length_c   1.000
_cell.angle_alpha   90.00
_cell.angle_beta   90.00
_cell.angle_gamma   90.00
#
_symmetry.space_group_name_H-M   'P 1'
#
loop_
_entity.id
_entity.type
_entity.pdbx_description
1 polymer ?
#
loop_
_entity_poly.entity_id
_entity_poly.type
_entity_poly.pdbx_seq_one_letter_code
_entity_poly.pdbx_strand_id
1 'polypeptide(L)'
;MYDWDPRVYSKSSSEQQRWARELFSRLKLRGDESILDIGCGDGKVTAELAALVPEGRVLGIDSSLKMISYARENHPPTSHPNLEFQEGDATRLGFSACFDRVVSFACLHWVKDHPAVLRGVKNSLRPRGRLLIQCGGRGNAAQVFEAARELIALDRWSRYFRGFQEPYYFYGPEGYGRWLEEAGLRPLRVELVGKDMAQPGREGFVNWIRSTWHPYLERLPPELCQDFIDQLADRYMERHPPDERGLVHTPMFRLEVEAENPTLSGEGQRGAGQSRSFGSGAPTPGARGHHIRRLLLISSEEDKNIRRYSPQKSGSRQERGLMLKHIVIFKLKDFAEGASKAKNIEILKNRLEALQDTIEEIKYFEVGVNSIDSDVAYDMALTSSFDDQSSLRRYQKHPDHQKVVELVGKICESRWVVDYDYNGHGK
;
A
#
# COMPACT_ATOMS: atom_id res chain seq x y z
N MET A 1 8.93 -0.49 5.21
CA MET A 1 8.50 -0.80 3.83
C MET A 1 9.20 0.16 2.89
N TYR A 2 9.49 -0.24 1.65
CA TYR A 2 10.28 0.57 0.72
C TYR A 2 9.45 1.69 0.08
N ASP A 3 10.03 2.88 -0.04
CA ASP A 3 9.31 4.10 -0.39
C ASP A 3 9.29 4.35 -1.90
N TRP A 4 8.47 3.58 -2.61
CA TRP A 4 8.32 3.66 -4.07
C TRP A 4 7.59 4.95 -4.50
N ASP A 5 8.21 5.75 -5.37
CA ASP A 5 7.53 6.85 -6.07
C ASP A 5 6.51 6.28 -7.08
N PRO A 6 5.19 6.52 -6.92
CA PRO A 6 4.16 6.02 -7.83
C PRO A 6 4.34 6.51 -9.27
N ARG A 7 4.93 7.70 -9.49
CA ARG A 7 5.15 8.30 -10.82
C ARG A 7 6.33 7.67 -11.56
N VAL A 8 7.29 7.11 -10.84
CA VAL A 8 8.39 6.31 -11.40
C VAL A 8 7.89 4.88 -11.64
N TYR A 9 7.25 4.26 -10.65
CA TYR A 9 6.65 2.93 -10.77
C TYR A 9 5.67 2.86 -11.95
N SER A 10 4.82 3.88 -12.11
CA SER A 10 3.85 3.97 -13.22
C SER A 10 4.50 4.03 -14.62
N LYS A 11 5.80 4.33 -14.73
CA LYS A 11 6.54 4.28 -16.00
C LYS A 11 7.26 2.95 -16.23
N SER A 12 7.45 2.13 -15.20
CA SER A 12 8.13 0.83 -15.27
C SER A 12 7.22 -0.38 -15.02
N SER A 13 5.95 -0.18 -14.64
CA SER A 13 5.01 -1.25 -14.28
C SER A 13 4.43 -2.07 -15.46
N SER A 14 4.92 -1.87 -16.69
CA SER A 14 4.34 -2.44 -17.92
C SER A 14 4.45 -3.97 -18.01
N GLU A 15 5.55 -4.58 -17.58
CA GLU A 15 5.70 -6.04 -17.61
C GLU A 15 4.89 -6.72 -16.49
N GLN A 16 4.75 -6.08 -15.32
CA GLN A 16 3.87 -6.50 -14.25
C GLN A 16 2.40 -6.50 -14.72
N GLN A 17 1.99 -5.42 -15.40
CA GLN A 17 0.67 -5.26 -16.01
C GLN A 17 0.42 -6.33 -17.09
N ARG A 18 1.41 -6.60 -17.96
CA ARG A 18 1.38 -7.67 -18.96
C ARG A 18 1.20 -9.05 -18.31
N TRP A 19 2.00 -9.40 -17.30
CA TRP A 19 1.89 -10.70 -16.62
C TRP A 19 0.56 -10.85 -15.85
N ALA A 20 -0.04 -9.76 -15.37
CA ALA A 20 -1.40 -9.80 -14.83
C ALA A 20 -2.44 -10.11 -15.93
N ARG A 21 -2.39 -9.40 -17.07
CA ARG A 21 -3.27 -9.60 -18.23
C ARG A 21 -3.22 -11.03 -18.79
N GLU A 22 -2.03 -11.63 -18.86
CA GLU A 22 -1.84 -13.03 -19.28
C GLU A 22 -2.68 -14.01 -18.43
N LEU A 23 -2.95 -13.66 -17.16
CA LEU A 23 -3.68 -14.49 -16.21
C LEU A 23 -5.15 -14.09 -16.00
N PHE A 24 -5.61 -12.92 -16.49
CA PHE A 24 -7.01 -12.50 -16.39
C PHE A 24 -7.99 -13.55 -16.95
N SER A 25 -7.61 -14.24 -18.03
CA SER A 25 -8.38 -15.33 -18.63
C SER A 25 -8.72 -16.47 -17.64
N ARG A 26 -7.86 -16.71 -16.63
CA ARG A 26 -8.04 -17.75 -15.60
C ARG A 26 -9.07 -17.35 -14.54
N LEU A 27 -9.34 -16.05 -14.35
CA LEU A 27 -10.33 -15.56 -13.39
C LEU A 27 -11.75 -15.98 -13.74
N LYS A 28 -12.05 -16.21 -15.02
CA LYS A 28 -13.38 -16.62 -15.53
C LYS A 28 -14.48 -15.71 -14.96
N LEU A 29 -14.31 -14.41 -15.18
CA LEU A 29 -15.25 -13.37 -14.76
C LEU A 29 -16.53 -13.44 -15.61
N ARG A 30 -17.66 -13.10 -15.00
CA ARG A 30 -18.98 -13.01 -15.66
C ARG A 30 -19.42 -11.56 -15.87
N GLY A 31 -18.85 -10.63 -15.11
CA GLY A 31 -19.17 -9.19 -15.17
C GLY A 31 -19.75 -8.63 -13.85
N ASP A 32 -20.10 -9.50 -12.90
CA ASP A 32 -20.82 -9.20 -11.66
C ASP A 32 -20.00 -9.48 -10.37
N GLU A 33 -18.76 -9.94 -10.50
CA GLU A 33 -17.95 -10.33 -9.35
C GLU A 33 -17.51 -9.16 -8.45
N SER A 34 -17.51 -9.42 -7.14
CA SER A 34 -16.74 -8.67 -6.15
C SER A 34 -15.28 -9.15 -6.13
N ILE A 35 -14.33 -8.28 -6.45
CA ILE A 35 -12.89 -8.59 -6.51
C ILE A 35 -12.13 -7.80 -5.43
N LEU A 36 -11.17 -8.45 -4.76
CA LEU A 36 -10.12 -7.80 -3.96
C LEU A 36 -8.78 -7.96 -4.66
N ASP A 37 -8.02 -6.89 -4.84
CA ASP A 37 -6.68 -6.87 -5.43
C ASP A 37 -5.64 -6.49 -4.36
N ILE A 38 -4.78 -7.44 -3.99
CA ILE A 38 -3.83 -7.30 -2.88
C ILE A 38 -2.47 -6.86 -3.40
N GLY A 39 -2.08 -5.64 -3.02
CA GLY A 39 -0.90 -4.92 -3.50
C GLY A 39 -1.15 -4.27 -4.85
N CYS A 40 -2.22 -3.45 -4.92
CA CYS A 40 -2.68 -2.83 -6.16
C CYS A 40 -1.71 -1.79 -6.75
N GLY A 41 -0.74 -1.28 -5.98
CA GLY A 41 0.24 -0.29 -6.43
C GLY A 41 -0.40 0.95 -7.07
N ASP A 42 -0.02 1.27 -8.31
CA ASP A 42 -0.55 2.40 -9.08
C ASP A 42 -2.03 2.25 -9.51
N GLY A 43 -2.66 1.10 -9.24
CA GLY A 43 -4.08 0.85 -9.46
C GLY A 43 -4.47 0.47 -10.90
N LYS A 44 -3.53 0.42 -11.85
CA LYS A 44 -3.84 0.14 -13.27
C LYS A 44 -4.44 -1.23 -13.50
N VAL A 45 -3.84 -2.26 -12.91
CA VAL A 45 -4.32 -3.65 -13.00
C VAL A 45 -5.71 -3.76 -12.38
N THR A 46 -5.93 -3.06 -11.26
CA THR A 46 -7.21 -2.96 -10.56
C THR A 46 -8.29 -2.26 -11.39
N ALA A 47 -7.94 -1.19 -12.10
CA ALA A 47 -8.85 -0.48 -13.01
C ALA A 47 -9.20 -1.31 -14.26
N GLU A 48 -8.28 -2.13 -14.78
CA GLU A 48 -8.58 -3.10 -15.82
C GLU A 48 -9.51 -4.21 -15.32
N LEU A 49 -9.29 -4.72 -14.11
CA LEU A 49 -10.21 -5.67 -13.47
C LEU A 49 -11.60 -5.06 -13.30
N ALA A 50 -11.70 -3.78 -12.92
CA ALA A 50 -12.98 -3.07 -12.80
C ALA A 50 -13.70 -2.93 -14.15
N ALA A 51 -12.96 -2.71 -15.25
CA ALA A 51 -13.53 -2.72 -16.60
C ALA A 51 -14.04 -4.12 -17.05
N LEU A 52 -13.58 -5.20 -16.41
CA LEU A 52 -14.05 -6.57 -16.63
C LEU A 52 -15.24 -6.96 -15.73
N VAL A 53 -15.60 -6.17 -14.71
CA VAL A 53 -16.78 -6.39 -13.85
C VAL A 53 -17.69 -5.15 -13.73
N PRO A 54 -18.29 -4.66 -14.83
CA PRO A 54 -19.10 -3.44 -14.84
C PRO A 54 -20.30 -3.47 -13.88
N GLU A 55 -20.90 -4.64 -13.65
CA GLU A 55 -22.02 -4.85 -12.70
C GLU A 55 -21.54 -5.34 -11.32
N GLY A 56 -20.23 -5.53 -11.16
CA GLY A 56 -19.57 -5.99 -9.94
C GLY A 56 -18.91 -4.85 -9.16
N ARG A 57 -17.81 -5.17 -8.48
CA ARG A 57 -16.98 -4.16 -7.78
C ARG A 57 -15.55 -4.64 -7.60
N VAL A 58 -14.58 -3.73 -7.56
CA VAL A 58 -13.19 -4.03 -7.27
C VAL A 58 -12.66 -3.13 -6.16
N LEU A 59 -12.07 -3.74 -5.13
CA LEU A 59 -11.31 -3.04 -4.10
C LEU A 59 -9.82 -3.33 -4.28
N GLY A 60 -9.03 -2.32 -4.61
CA GLY A 60 -7.58 -2.39 -4.49
C GLY A 60 -7.13 -2.08 -3.06
N ILE A 61 -6.23 -2.90 -2.51
CA ILE A 61 -5.51 -2.57 -1.29
C ILE A 61 -4.01 -2.54 -1.51
N ASP A 62 -3.33 -1.62 -0.84
CA ASP A 62 -1.88 -1.52 -0.81
C ASP A 62 -1.45 -0.94 0.54
N SER A 63 -0.29 -1.34 1.02
CA SER A 63 0.29 -0.88 2.28
C SER A 63 1.11 0.42 2.14
N SER A 64 1.20 0.99 0.93
CA SER A 64 1.70 2.33 0.68
C SER A 64 0.56 3.32 0.46
N LEU A 65 0.31 4.20 1.44
CA LEU A 65 -0.65 5.30 1.31
C LEU A 65 -0.33 6.23 0.11
N LYS A 66 0.93 6.34 -0.31
CA LYS A 66 1.32 7.09 -1.52
C LYS A 66 0.79 6.44 -2.79
N MET A 67 0.88 5.10 -2.88
CA MET A 67 0.31 4.34 -3.99
C MET A 67 -1.21 4.47 -4.03
N ILE A 68 -1.88 4.33 -2.88
CA ILE A 68 -3.34 4.47 -2.77
C ILE A 68 -3.82 5.88 -3.15
N SER A 69 -3.14 6.94 -2.73
CA SER A 69 -3.48 8.30 -3.17
C SER A 69 -3.30 8.49 -4.67
N TYR A 70 -2.19 8.02 -5.25
CA TYR A 70 -1.96 8.09 -6.69
C TYR A 70 -2.98 7.26 -7.49
N ALA A 71 -3.34 6.06 -7.03
CA ALA A 71 -4.37 5.24 -7.66
C ALA A 71 -5.73 5.95 -7.67
N ARG A 72 -6.14 6.57 -6.54
CA ARG A 72 -7.37 7.38 -6.45
C ARG A 72 -7.36 8.63 -7.34
N GLU A 73 -6.20 9.27 -7.50
CA GLU A 73 -6.01 10.44 -8.39
C GLU A 73 -6.16 10.07 -9.88
N ASN A 74 -5.61 8.93 -10.30
CA ASN A 74 -5.59 8.52 -11.72
C ASN A 74 -6.83 7.70 -12.11
N HIS A 75 -7.50 7.06 -11.15
CA HIS A 75 -8.68 6.23 -11.36
C HIS A 75 -9.86 6.68 -10.46
N PRO A 76 -10.39 7.90 -10.66
CA PRO A 76 -11.46 8.45 -9.81
C PRO A 76 -12.82 7.76 -10.05
N PRO A 77 -13.74 7.76 -9.06
CA PRO A 77 -15.08 7.18 -9.20
C PRO A 77 -15.94 7.77 -10.33
N THR A 78 -15.59 8.94 -10.86
CA THR A 78 -16.24 9.57 -12.01
C THR A 78 -15.95 8.86 -13.34
N SER A 79 -14.87 8.10 -13.44
CA SER A 79 -14.56 7.24 -14.59
C SER A 79 -14.54 5.74 -14.26
N HIS A 80 -14.44 5.38 -12.98
CA HIS A 80 -14.47 3.99 -12.49
C HIS A 80 -15.44 3.86 -11.30
N PRO A 81 -16.78 3.90 -11.52
CA PRO A 81 -17.78 3.97 -10.44
C PRO A 81 -17.89 2.69 -9.61
N ASN A 82 -17.31 1.58 -10.07
CA ASN A 82 -17.27 0.27 -9.43
C ASN A 82 -15.88 -0.05 -8.80
N LEU A 83 -14.99 0.95 -8.69
CA LEU A 83 -13.62 0.79 -8.24
C LEU A 83 -13.34 1.61 -6.97
N GLU A 84 -12.79 0.95 -5.96
CA GLU A 84 -12.35 1.56 -4.71
C GLU A 84 -10.88 1.22 -4.43
N PHE A 85 -10.21 2.08 -3.65
CA PHE A 85 -8.84 1.87 -3.19
C PHE A 85 -8.72 2.19 -1.70
N GLN A 86 -8.05 1.35 -0.93
CA GLN A 86 -7.88 1.50 0.53
C GLN A 86 -6.45 1.13 0.96
N GLU A 87 -5.93 1.81 1.98
CA GLU A 87 -4.71 1.34 2.66
C GLU A 87 -4.97 0.01 3.39
N GLY A 88 -4.05 -0.96 3.28
CA GLY A 88 -4.19 -2.27 3.90
C GLY A 88 -2.94 -3.15 3.90
N ASP A 89 -2.65 -3.77 5.04
CA ASP A 89 -1.61 -4.80 5.19
C ASP A 89 -2.15 -6.16 4.74
N ALA A 90 -1.49 -6.77 3.75
CA ALA A 90 -1.85 -8.08 3.20
C ALA A 90 -1.89 -9.20 4.25
N THR A 91 -1.17 -9.08 5.36
CA THR A 91 -1.17 -10.05 6.47
C THR A 91 -2.32 -9.85 7.47
N ARG A 92 -3.10 -8.76 7.35
CA ARG A 92 -4.13 -8.32 8.31
C ARG A 92 -5.49 -8.02 7.67
N LEU A 93 -5.90 -8.85 6.70
CA LEU A 93 -7.16 -8.67 5.97
C LEU A 93 -8.39 -8.77 6.90
N GLY A 94 -9.03 -7.64 7.17
CA GLY A 94 -10.22 -7.53 8.04
C GLY A 94 -11.57 -7.89 7.38
N PHE A 95 -11.55 -8.66 6.29
CA PHE A 95 -12.73 -8.94 5.47
C PHE A 95 -13.36 -10.31 5.78
N SER A 96 -14.68 -10.42 5.54
CA SER A 96 -15.45 -11.64 5.79
C SER A 96 -16.47 -11.89 4.67
N ALA A 97 -16.29 -12.98 3.92
CA ALA A 97 -17.20 -13.53 2.91
C ALA A 97 -17.80 -12.50 1.93
N CYS A 98 -17.00 -11.53 1.48
CA CYS A 98 -17.47 -10.37 0.71
C CYS A 98 -16.91 -10.28 -0.73
N PHE A 99 -16.01 -11.20 -1.12
CA PHE A 99 -15.41 -11.27 -2.45
C PHE A 99 -15.59 -12.64 -3.14
N ASP A 100 -15.83 -12.62 -4.45
CA ASP A 100 -15.90 -13.80 -5.32
C ASP A 100 -14.54 -14.13 -5.96
N ARG A 101 -13.66 -13.13 -6.04
CA ARG A 101 -12.24 -13.27 -6.42
C ARG A 101 -11.36 -12.50 -5.45
N VAL A 102 -10.22 -13.08 -5.10
CA VAL A 102 -9.09 -12.36 -4.50
C VAL A 102 -7.89 -12.58 -5.39
N VAL A 103 -7.20 -11.50 -5.75
CA VAL A 103 -6.05 -11.54 -6.65
C VAL A 103 -4.83 -10.86 -6.02
N SER A 104 -3.64 -11.19 -6.50
CA SER A 104 -2.42 -10.44 -6.17
C SER A 104 -1.39 -10.62 -7.29
N PHE A 105 -0.98 -9.51 -7.90
CA PHE A 105 -0.02 -9.51 -9.00
C PHE A 105 1.25 -8.75 -8.61
N ALA A 106 2.40 -9.42 -8.68
CA ALA A 106 3.71 -8.86 -8.34
C ALA A 106 3.86 -8.27 -6.90
N CYS A 107 2.90 -8.46 -5.99
CA CYS A 107 3.03 -8.00 -4.60
C CYS A 107 3.70 -9.02 -3.67
N LEU A 108 3.11 -10.21 -3.46
CA LEU A 108 3.40 -11.01 -2.25
C LEU A 108 4.87 -11.40 -2.01
N HIS A 109 5.75 -11.38 -3.00
CA HIS A 109 7.18 -11.60 -2.79
C HIS A 109 7.89 -10.52 -1.92
N TRP A 110 7.19 -9.43 -1.57
CA TRP A 110 7.60 -8.45 -0.54
C TRP A 110 7.11 -8.80 0.88
N VAL A 111 6.26 -9.82 1.03
CA VAL A 111 5.62 -10.21 2.29
C VAL A 111 6.31 -11.45 2.86
N LYS A 112 6.54 -11.49 4.17
CA LYS A 112 7.14 -12.67 4.82
C LYS A 112 6.10 -13.72 5.21
N ASP A 113 5.03 -13.32 5.88
CA ASP A 113 4.01 -14.23 6.43
C ASP A 113 2.90 -14.54 5.40
N HIS A 114 3.23 -15.34 4.39
CA HIS A 114 2.26 -15.84 3.42
C HIS A 114 1.13 -16.67 4.09
N PRO A 115 1.37 -17.50 5.12
CA PRO A 115 0.30 -18.14 5.90
C PRO A 115 -0.70 -17.16 6.53
N ALA A 116 -0.31 -15.96 6.96
CA ALA A 116 -1.25 -14.90 7.38
C ALA A 116 -2.07 -14.38 6.21
N VAL A 117 -1.44 -14.07 5.07
CA VAL A 117 -2.16 -13.65 3.85
C VAL A 117 -3.21 -14.69 3.47
N LEU A 118 -2.84 -15.97 3.37
CA LEU A 118 -3.75 -17.04 2.94
C LEU A 118 -4.93 -17.27 3.90
N ARG A 119 -4.71 -17.17 5.22
CA ARG A 119 -5.80 -17.18 6.22
C ARG A 119 -6.75 -15.98 6.04
N GLY A 120 -6.20 -14.79 5.82
CA GLY A 120 -6.97 -13.58 5.50
C GLY A 120 -7.79 -13.74 4.22
N VAL A 121 -7.18 -14.25 3.15
CA VAL A 121 -7.83 -14.54 1.85
C VAL A 121 -9.00 -15.51 2.03
N LYS A 122 -8.81 -16.61 2.76
CA LYS A 122 -9.85 -17.59 3.03
C LYS A 122 -11.04 -17.03 3.81
N ASN A 123 -10.81 -16.06 4.70
CA ASN A 123 -11.90 -15.36 5.39
C ASN A 123 -12.57 -14.32 4.46
N SER A 124 -11.79 -13.64 3.62
CA SER A 124 -12.27 -12.63 2.66
C SER A 124 -13.19 -13.22 1.58
N LEU A 125 -12.86 -14.42 1.09
CA LEU A 125 -13.57 -15.11 0.03
C LEU A 125 -14.93 -15.65 0.48
N ARG A 126 -15.95 -15.49 -0.37
CA ARG A 126 -17.20 -16.24 -0.31
C ARG A 126 -16.96 -17.75 -0.55
N PRO A 127 -17.87 -18.64 -0.12
CA PRO A 127 -17.87 -20.03 -0.57
C PRO A 127 -17.85 -20.12 -2.10
N ARG A 128 -17.00 -20.98 -2.66
CA ARG A 128 -16.66 -21.11 -4.09
C ARG A 128 -15.92 -19.92 -4.71
N GLY A 129 -15.62 -18.88 -3.94
CA GLY A 129 -14.75 -17.78 -4.36
C GLY A 129 -13.33 -18.26 -4.62
N ARG A 130 -12.58 -17.55 -5.48
CA ARG A 130 -11.27 -18.01 -6.00
C ARG A 130 -10.13 -17.06 -5.71
N LEU A 131 -8.97 -17.63 -5.42
CA LEU A 131 -7.68 -16.97 -5.29
C LEU A 131 -6.88 -17.11 -6.59
N LEU A 132 -6.24 -16.03 -7.05
CA LEU A 132 -5.21 -16.03 -8.08
C LEU A 132 -4.01 -15.18 -7.65
N ILE A 133 -2.85 -15.79 -7.41
CA ILE A 133 -1.59 -15.09 -7.11
C ILE A 133 -0.62 -15.29 -8.27
N GLN A 134 0.12 -14.24 -8.61
CA GLN A 134 1.38 -14.35 -9.36
C GLN A 134 2.43 -13.43 -8.73
N CYS A 135 3.54 -13.99 -8.24
CA CYS A 135 4.63 -13.24 -7.60
C CYS A 135 6.00 -13.82 -7.98
N GLY A 136 7.09 -13.21 -7.50
CA GLY A 136 8.41 -13.83 -7.62
C GLY A 136 8.46 -15.14 -6.83
N GLY A 137 8.80 -16.24 -7.51
CA GLY A 137 8.98 -17.56 -6.91
C GLY A 137 10.45 -17.92 -6.71
N ARG A 138 10.72 -19.00 -5.99
CA ARG A 138 12.09 -19.47 -5.72
C ARG A 138 12.93 -19.57 -7.00
N GLY A 139 14.10 -18.95 -6.98
CA GLY A 139 15.03 -18.88 -8.11
C GLY A 139 14.92 -17.61 -8.95
N ASN A 140 13.89 -16.78 -8.75
CA ASN A 140 13.68 -15.53 -9.51
C ASN A 140 14.91 -14.61 -9.47
N ALA A 141 15.53 -14.35 -10.63
CA ALA A 141 16.76 -13.57 -10.80
C ALA A 141 17.97 -14.06 -9.97
N ALA A 142 18.02 -15.35 -9.58
CA ALA A 142 19.01 -15.87 -8.63
C ALA A 142 20.47 -15.57 -8.98
N GLN A 143 20.81 -15.56 -10.28
CA GLN A 143 22.13 -15.20 -10.81
C GLN A 143 22.48 -13.71 -10.58
N VAL A 144 21.50 -12.81 -10.64
CA VAL A 144 21.70 -11.38 -10.32
C VAL A 144 21.87 -11.21 -8.80
N PHE A 145 21.08 -11.95 -8.00
CA PHE A 145 21.30 -12.01 -6.53
C PHE A 145 22.67 -12.61 -6.16
N GLU A 146 23.24 -13.47 -7.00
CA GLU A 146 24.59 -14.03 -6.82
C GLU A 146 25.68 -13.00 -7.12
N ALA A 147 25.62 -12.34 -8.28
CA ALA A 147 26.49 -11.22 -8.62
C ALA A 147 26.41 -10.08 -7.58
N ALA A 148 25.21 -9.78 -7.08
CA ALA A 148 25.00 -8.80 -6.02
C ALA A 148 25.63 -9.23 -4.68
N ARG A 149 25.43 -10.49 -4.24
CA ARG A 149 26.04 -11.01 -3.01
C ARG A 149 27.57 -10.98 -3.06
N GLU A 150 28.18 -11.31 -4.19
CA GLU A 150 29.63 -11.18 -4.38
C GLU A 150 30.11 -9.73 -4.34
N LEU A 151 29.42 -8.83 -5.06
CA LEU A 151 29.77 -7.41 -5.09
C LEU A 151 29.70 -6.80 -3.68
N ILE A 152 28.65 -7.13 -2.93
CA ILE A 152 28.44 -6.72 -1.54
C ILE A 152 29.53 -7.26 -0.60
N ALA A 153 30.13 -8.42 -0.90
CA ALA A 153 31.19 -9.00 -0.07
C ALA A 153 32.52 -8.23 -0.14
N LEU A 154 32.74 -7.39 -1.17
CA LEU A 154 33.96 -6.59 -1.31
C LEU A 154 34.03 -5.47 -0.25
N ASP A 155 35.22 -5.19 0.29
CA ASP A 155 35.45 -4.20 1.36
C ASP A 155 34.88 -2.80 1.09
N ARG A 156 34.85 -2.39 -0.18
CA ARG A 156 34.26 -1.12 -0.63
C ARG A 156 32.76 -1.03 -0.32
N TRP A 157 32.06 -2.15 -0.44
CA TRP A 157 30.60 -2.24 -0.44
C TRP A 157 30.06 -2.83 0.87
N SER A 158 30.73 -3.82 1.45
CA SER A 158 30.29 -4.59 2.63
C SER A 158 29.91 -3.72 3.84
N ARG A 159 30.61 -2.58 4.03
CA ARG A 159 30.33 -1.60 5.07
C ARG A 159 28.91 -1.01 5.05
N TYR A 160 28.30 -0.87 3.86
CA TYR A 160 26.96 -0.30 3.69
C TYR A 160 25.84 -1.33 3.94
N PHE A 161 26.12 -2.61 3.70
CA PHE A 161 25.16 -3.72 3.85
C PHE A 161 25.25 -4.42 5.20
N ARG A 162 26.01 -3.89 6.17
CA ARG A 162 26.01 -4.37 7.56
C ARG A 162 24.59 -4.34 8.14
N GLY A 163 24.09 -5.51 8.57
CA GLY A 163 22.73 -5.67 9.10
C GLY A 163 21.62 -5.62 8.05
N PHE A 164 21.93 -5.59 6.75
CA PHE A 164 20.94 -5.72 5.69
C PHE A 164 20.27 -7.10 5.75
N GLN A 165 18.94 -7.11 5.59
CA GLN A 165 18.14 -8.33 5.45
C GLN A 165 17.53 -8.34 4.06
N GLU A 166 17.49 -9.51 3.42
CA GLU A 166 16.84 -9.72 2.13
C GLU A 166 15.35 -9.31 2.20
N PRO A 167 14.89 -8.35 1.39
CA PRO A 167 13.48 -7.92 1.40
C PRO A 167 12.56 -8.88 0.64
N TYR A 168 13.12 -9.81 -0.13
CA TYR A 168 12.38 -10.68 -1.04
C TYR A 168 12.17 -12.08 -0.47
N TYR A 169 10.92 -12.55 -0.51
CA TYR A 169 10.46 -13.82 0.03
C TYR A 169 10.00 -14.75 -1.10
N PHE A 170 10.97 -15.32 -1.81
CA PHE A 170 10.76 -16.16 -2.99
C PHE A 170 10.43 -17.63 -2.63
N TYR A 171 9.16 -17.88 -2.30
CA TYR A 171 8.65 -19.24 -2.00
C TYR A 171 8.36 -20.08 -3.25
N GLY A 172 8.01 -21.36 -3.05
CA GLY A 172 7.71 -22.31 -4.12
C GLY A 172 6.58 -23.30 -3.78
N PRO A 173 6.22 -24.22 -4.71
CA PRO A 173 4.97 -24.96 -4.66
C PRO A 173 4.83 -25.92 -3.48
N GLU A 174 5.92 -26.56 -3.06
CA GLU A 174 5.96 -27.53 -1.96
C GLU A 174 5.68 -26.92 -0.57
N GLY A 175 5.93 -25.62 -0.39
CA GLY A 175 5.45 -24.87 0.77
C GLY A 175 4.00 -24.40 0.57
N TYR A 176 3.71 -23.82 -0.58
CA TYR A 176 2.42 -23.17 -0.85
C TYR A 176 1.22 -24.12 -0.87
N GLY A 177 1.36 -25.33 -1.44
CA GLY A 177 0.28 -26.32 -1.47
C GLY A 177 -0.24 -26.63 -0.06
N ARG A 178 0.69 -26.82 0.89
CA ARG A 178 0.37 -27.06 2.30
C ARG A 178 -0.26 -25.86 2.98
N TRP A 179 0.28 -24.65 2.77
CA TRP A 179 -0.26 -23.44 3.40
C TRP A 179 -1.67 -23.07 2.91
N LEU A 180 -2.04 -23.48 1.69
CA LEU A 180 -3.43 -23.37 1.21
C LEU A 180 -4.34 -24.31 2.00
N GLU A 181 -3.97 -25.58 2.14
CA GLU A 181 -4.74 -26.58 2.89
C GLU A 181 -4.84 -26.22 4.38
N GLU A 182 -3.75 -25.79 5.01
CA GLU A 182 -3.71 -25.28 6.39
C GLU A 182 -4.57 -24.02 6.59
N ALA A 183 -4.70 -23.17 5.56
CA ALA A 183 -5.60 -22.03 5.58
C ALA A 183 -7.08 -22.41 5.31
N GLY A 184 -7.37 -23.64 4.89
CA GLY A 184 -8.71 -24.11 4.49
C GLY A 184 -9.09 -23.79 3.04
N LEU A 185 -8.12 -23.47 2.19
CA LEU A 185 -8.29 -23.30 0.74
C LEU A 185 -7.98 -24.60 0.01
N ARG A 186 -8.78 -24.93 -1.01
CA ARG A 186 -8.52 -26.08 -1.87
C ARG A 186 -7.59 -25.65 -3.02
N PRO A 187 -6.36 -26.16 -3.14
CA PRO A 187 -5.49 -25.85 -4.26
C PRO A 187 -6.12 -26.34 -5.58
N LEU A 188 -5.96 -25.54 -6.62
CA LEU A 188 -6.34 -25.87 -8.00
C LEU A 188 -5.12 -25.94 -8.91
N ARG A 189 -4.12 -25.08 -8.66
CA ARG A 189 -2.82 -25.05 -9.35
C ARG A 189 -1.78 -24.36 -8.46
N VAL A 190 -0.57 -24.91 -8.38
CA VAL A 190 0.56 -24.28 -7.68
C VAL A 190 1.83 -24.61 -8.45
N GLU A 191 2.40 -23.64 -9.17
CA GLU A 191 3.46 -23.88 -10.16
C GLU A 191 4.52 -22.77 -10.16
N LEU A 192 5.75 -23.11 -10.56
CA LEU A 192 6.78 -22.13 -10.93
C LEU A 192 6.84 -22.03 -12.45
N VAL A 193 6.41 -20.90 -12.99
CA VAL A 193 6.49 -20.58 -14.42
C VAL A 193 7.81 -19.84 -14.70
N GLY A 194 8.65 -20.43 -15.54
CA GLY A 194 9.84 -19.76 -16.05
C GLY A 194 9.44 -18.60 -16.98
N LYS A 195 10.08 -17.45 -16.79
CA LYS A 195 10.00 -16.28 -17.66
C LYS A 195 11.43 -15.83 -17.97
N ASP A 196 11.63 -15.30 -19.17
CA ASP A 196 12.91 -14.70 -19.57
C ASP A 196 12.75 -13.18 -19.63
N MET A 197 13.62 -12.46 -18.93
CA MET A 197 13.66 -11.00 -18.92
C MET A 197 14.87 -10.54 -19.74
N ALA A 198 14.62 -10.28 -21.03
CA ALA A 198 15.64 -9.84 -21.97
C ALA A 198 15.73 -8.30 -22.01
N GLN A 199 16.93 -7.74 -21.87
CA GLN A 199 17.20 -6.30 -21.88
C GLN A 199 18.15 -5.92 -23.03
N PRO A 200 17.94 -4.78 -23.73
CA PRO A 200 18.79 -4.37 -24.85
C PRO A 200 20.16 -3.86 -24.36
N GLY A 201 21.17 -4.71 -24.51
CA GLY A 201 22.56 -4.43 -24.16
C GLY A 201 22.80 -4.05 -22.69
N ARG A 202 23.99 -3.52 -22.43
CA ARG A 202 24.41 -3.05 -21.10
C ARG A 202 23.51 -1.94 -20.56
N GLU A 203 23.11 -1.00 -21.41
CA GLU A 203 22.31 0.16 -20.98
C GLU A 203 20.90 -0.25 -20.53
N GLY A 204 20.21 -1.11 -21.30
CA GLY A 204 18.92 -1.67 -20.91
C GLY A 204 19.02 -2.42 -19.58
N PHE A 205 20.08 -3.22 -19.40
CA PHE A 205 20.28 -3.99 -18.18
C PHE A 205 20.59 -3.10 -16.96
N VAL A 206 21.44 -2.07 -17.11
CA VAL A 206 21.70 -1.04 -16.08
C VAL A 206 20.40 -0.31 -15.69
N ASN A 207 19.56 0.04 -16.67
CA ASN A 207 18.27 0.69 -16.43
C ASN A 207 17.27 -0.24 -15.72
N TRP A 208 17.28 -1.54 -16.03
CA TRP A 208 16.48 -2.56 -15.35
C TRP A 208 16.93 -2.80 -13.90
N ILE A 209 18.24 -2.86 -13.64
CA ILE A 209 18.78 -2.94 -12.27
C ILE A 209 18.31 -1.71 -11.48
N ARG A 210 18.52 -0.49 -12.00
CA ARG A 210 18.18 0.77 -11.32
C ARG A 210 16.70 0.86 -10.91
N SER A 211 15.79 0.30 -11.71
CA SER A 211 14.35 0.33 -11.45
C SER A 211 13.84 -0.82 -10.59
N THR A 212 14.49 -1.98 -10.60
CA THR A 212 14.01 -3.18 -9.89
C THR A 212 14.63 -3.34 -8.49
N TRP A 213 15.86 -2.85 -8.27
CA TRP A 213 16.69 -3.15 -7.09
C TRP A 213 16.70 -2.03 -6.02
N HIS A 214 15.63 -1.22 -5.94
CA HIS A 214 15.53 -0.08 -5.01
C HIS A 214 15.99 -0.37 -3.56
N PRO A 215 15.63 -1.50 -2.91
CA PRO A 215 16.06 -1.80 -1.54
C PRO A 215 17.58 -1.88 -1.32
N TYR A 216 18.33 -2.26 -2.37
CA TYR A 216 19.78 -2.35 -2.34
C TYR A 216 20.43 -0.98 -2.53
N LEU A 217 19.82 -0.12 -3.35
CA LEU A 217 20.30 1.22 -3.65
C LEU A 217 20.04 2.18 -2.48
N GLU A 218 18.95 2.00 -1.73
CA GLU A 218 18.68 2.71 -0.46
C GLU A 218 19.77 2.50 0.62
N ARG A 219 20.65 1.49 0.48
CA ARG A 219 21.77 1.25 1.39
C ARG A 219 23.00 2.11 1.07
N LEU A 220 23.05 2.73 -0.10
CA LEU A 220 24.21 3.44 -0.61
C LEU A 220 24.00 4.95 -0.57
N PRO A 221 25.06 5.74 -0.36
CA PRO A 221 25.06 7.16 -0.70
C PRO A 221 24.69 7.35 -2.19
N PRO A 222 23.85 8.33 -2.56
CA PRO A 222 23.38 8.50 -3.94
C PRO A 222 24.50 8.59 -4.99
N GLU A 223 25.63 9.18 -4.62
CA GLU A 223 26.83 9.32 -5.45
C GLU A 223 27.55 7.99 -5.73
N LEU A 224 27.28 6.93 -4.96
CA LEU A 224 27.83 5.59 -5.16
C LEU A 224 26.85 4.62 -5.84
N CYS A 225 25.55 4.95 -5.93
CA CYS A 225 24.54 4.07 -6.50
C CYS A 225 24.84 3.69 -7.96
N GLN A 226 25.28 4.64 -8.79
CA GLN A 226 25.54 4.37 -10.20
C GLN A 226 26.73 3.41 -10.39
N ASP A 227 27.84 3.64 -9.68
CA ASP A 227 29.04 2.78 -9.72
C ASP A 227 28.74 1.36 -9.19
N PHE A 228 27.88 1.22 -8.18
CA PHE A 228 27.39 -0.10 -7.74
C PHE A 228 26.54 -0.80 -8.83
N ILE A 229 25.65 -0.07 -9.51
CA ILE A 229 24.83 -0.62 -10.61
C ILE A 229 25.74 -1.05 -11.78
N ASP A 230 26.73 -0.23 -12.14
CA ASP A 230 27.69 -0.53 -13.20
C ASP A 230 28.50 -1.80 -12.87
N GLN A 231 29.09 -1.89 -11.66
CA GLN A 231 29.84 -3.07 -11.24
C GLN A 231 28.97 -4.34 -11.12
N LEU A 232 27.68 -4.20 -10.79
CA LEU A 232 26.73 -5.32 -10.79
C LEU A 232 26.38 -5.76 -12.21
N ALA A 233 26.16 -4.81 -13.13
CA ALA A 233 25.90 -5.09 -14.53
C ALA A 233 27.09 -5.81 -15.19
N ASP A 234 28.30 -5.30 -15.01
CA ASP A 234 29.51 -5.87 -15.61
C ASP A 234 29.81 -7.27 -15.05
N ARG A 235 29.72 -7.48 -13.73
CA ARG A 235 29.89 -8.80 -13.08
C ARG A 235 28.84 -9.83 -13.53
N TYR A 236 27.61 -9.39 -13.79
CA TYR A 236 26.58 -10.26 -14.34
C TYR A 236 26.89 -10.62 -15.80
N MET A 237 27.19 -9.63 -16.63
CA MET A 237 27.42 -9.79 -18.07
C MET A 237 28.72 -10.53 -18.41
N GLU A 238 29.70 -10.55 -17.51
CA GLU A 238 30.89 -11.43 -17.61
C GLU A 238 30.51 -12.93 -17.64
N ARG A 239 29.43 -13.31 -16.95
CA ARG A 239 28.92 -14.69 -16.86
C ARG A 239 27.73 -14.96 -17.79
N HIS A 240 26.98 -13.91 -18.08
CA HIS A 240 25.75 -13.92 -18.87
C HIS A 240 25.86 -12.85 -19.96
N PRO A 241 26.77 -13.04 -20.93
CA PRO A 241 26.98 -12.07 -22.01
C PRO A 241 25.72 -11.93 -22.88
N PRO A 242 25.57 -10.82 -23.62
CA PRO A 242 24.46 -10.66 -24.56
C PRO A 242 24.39 -11.77 -25.61
N ASP A 243 23.19 -12.08 -26.06
CA ASP A 243 22.98 -13.00 -27.19
C ASP A 243 23.41 -12.39 -28.54
N GLU A 244 23.27 -13.15 -29.64
CA GLU A 244 23.59 -12.71 -31.00
C GLU A 244 22.81 -11.48 -31.48
N ARG A 245 21.73 -11.10 -30.77
CA ARG A 245 20.90 -9.91 -31.04
C ARG A 245 21.22 -8.76 -30.07
N GLY A 246 22.20 -8.93 -29.19
CA GLY A 246 22.61 -7.95 -28.18
C GLY A 246 21.72 -7.92 -26.93
N LEU A 247 20.94 -8.96 -26.66
CA LEU A 247 20.03 -9.03 -25.50
C LEU A 247 20.71 -9.67 -24.29
N VAL A 248 20.71 -8.97 -23.15
CA VAL A 248 21.11 -9.52 -21.84
C VAL A 248 19.90 -10.24 -21.24
N HIS A 249 20.00 -11.56 -21.07
CA HIS A 249 18.91 -12.41 -20.59
C HIS A 249 18.99 -12.65 -19.08
N THR A 250 17.89 -12.45 -18.36
CA THR A 250 17.78 -12.77 -16.92
C THR A 250 16.65 -13.78 -16.67
N PRO A 251 16.97 -15.01 -16.20
CA PRO A 251 15.99 -16.00 -15.79
C PRO A 251 15.15 -15.54 -14.59
N MET A 252 13.84 -15.43 -14.81
CA MET A 252 12.84 -15.09 -13.81
C MET A 252 11.96 -16.31 -13.54
N PHE A 253 11.51 -16.48 -12.29
CA PHE A 253 10.63 -17.58 -11.90
C PHE A 253 9.41 -16.98 -11.21
N ARG A 254 8.23 -17.24 -11.76
CA ARG A 254 6.98 -16.68 -11.25
C ARG A 254 6.20 -17.79 -10.55
N LEU A 255 5.97 -17.63 -9.26
CA LEU A 255 5.08 -18.52 -8.53
C LEU A 255 3.64 -18.13 -8.88
N GLU A 256 2.94 -19.04 -9.55
CA GLU A 256 1.53 -18.90 -9.91
C GLU A 256 0.68 -19.85 -9.08
N VAL A 257 -0.38 -19.32 -8.46
CA VAL A 257 -1.24 -20.06 -7.53
C VAL A 257 -2.70 -19.79 -7.84
N GLU A 258 -3.46 -20.85 -8.08
CA GLU A 258 -4.93 -20.84 -8.12
C GLU A 258 -5.47 -21.73 -7.00
N ALA A 259 -6.45 -21.22 -6.25
CA ALA A 259 -7.16 -21.97 -5.22
C ALA A 259 -8.62 -21.53 -5.13
N GLU A 260 -9.46 -22.30 -4.45
CA GLU A 260 -10.84 -21.91 -4.12
C GLU A 260 -11.16 -22.09 -2.64
N ASN A 261 -12.02 -21.24 -2.11
CA ASN A 261 -12.64 -21.44 -0.81
C ASN A 261 -13.76 -22.50 -0.98
N PRO A 262 -13.66 -23.71 -0.42
CA PRO A 262 -14.66 -24.75 -0.61
C PRO A 262 -16.02 -24.33 0.00
N THR A 263 -17.11 -24.90 -0.50
CA THR A 263 -18.35 -24.94 0.29
C THR A 263 -18.13 -25.84 1.50
N LEU A 264 -18.44 -25.35 2.70
CA LEU A 264 -18.54 -26.21 3.89
C LEU A 264 -19.51 -27.36 3.61
N SER A 265 -18.99 -28.59 3.58
CA SER A 265 -19.81 -29.80 3.52
C SER A 265 -20.64 -29.90 4.80
N GLY A 266 -21.95 -30.07 4.65
CA GLY A 266 -22.92 -30.08 5.75
C GLY A 266 -22.91 -31.33 6.62
N GLU A 267 -21.73 -31.87 6.98
CA GLU A 267 -21.58 -33.06 7.81
C GLU A 267 -20.90 -32.72 9.14
N GLY A 268 -21.74 -32.30 10.10
CA GLY A 268 -21.31 -31.86 11.43
C GLY A 268 -22.38 -32.02 12.52
N GLN A 269 -23.41 -32.85 12.30
CA GLN A 269 -24.45 -33.15 13.29
C GLN A 269 -24.54 -34.64 13.61
N ARG A 270 -24.06 -35.02 14.81
CA ARG A 270 -24.76 -35.88 15.80
C ARG A 270 -23.86 -36.07 17.03
N GLY A 271 -24.30 -35.58 18.18
CA GLY A 271 -23.51 -35.55 19.42
C GLY A 271 -24.34 -35.31 20.68
N ALA A 272 -25.44 -36.06 20.84
CA ALA A 272 -26.25 -36.25 22.05
C ALA A 272 -26.49 -35.05 23.00
N GLY A 273 -27.69 -34.47 22.94
CA GLY A 273 -28.24 -33.56 23.96
C GLY A 273 -29.76 -33.43 23.83
N GLN A 274 -30.52 -34.22 24.59
CA GLN A 274 -31.98 -34.25 24.51
C GLN A 274 -32.68 -33.36 25.56
N SER A 275 -33.98 -33.14 25.33
CA SER A 275 -34.98 -32.45 26.18
C SER A 275 -35.09 -30.93 26.00
N ARG A 276 -36.30 -30.33 25.98
CA ARG A 276 -37.66 -30.91 25.89
C ARG A 276 -38.60 -29.92 25.18
N SER A 277 -39.67 -30.45 24.57
CA SER A 277 -40.67 -29.69 23.81
C SER A 277 -41.80 -29.11 24.66
N PHE A 278 -42.38 -27.98 24.24
CA PHE A 278 -43.83 -27.72 24.33
C PHE A 278 -44.28 -26.80 23.19
N GLY A 279 -45.55 -26.92 22.77
CA GLY A 279 -46.23 -25.99 21.85
C GLY A 279 -46.98 -24.89 22.62
N SER A 280 -47.98 -24.19 22.06
CA SER A 280 -48.62 -24.29 20.74
C SER A 280 -49.59 -23.11 20.52
N GLY A 281 -49.89 -22.77 19.26
CA GLY A 281 -51.17 -22.16 18.89
C GLY A 281 -51.16 -20.69 18.41
N ALA A 282 -51.81 -20.47 17.27
CA ALA A 282 -52.41 -19.19 16.88
C ALA A 282 -53.96 -19.33 16.98
N PRO A 283 -54.73 -18.23 17.02
CA PRO A 283 -55.32 -17.76 15.76
C PRO A 283 -55.55 -16.23 15.65
N THR A 284 -55.82 -15.78 14.42
CA THR A 284 -56.45 -14.49 14.00
C THR A 284 -57.99 -14.58 14.14
N PRO A 285 -58.83 -13.50 14.07
CA PRO A 285 -58.77 -12.34 13.13
C PRO A 285 -59.33 -10.97 13.63
N GLY A 286 -59.49 -9.96 12.73
CA GLY A 286 -60.59 -8.97 12.90
C GLY A 286 -60.43 -7.46 12.58
N ALA A 287 -60.03 -7.06 11.37
CA ALA A 287 -60.45 -5.86 10.57
C ALA A 287 -60.82 -4.45 11.17
N ARG A 288 -60.63 -3.41 10.30
CA ARG A 288 -61.04 -1.97 10.39
C ARG A 288 -60.13 -1.06 11.25
N GLY A 289 -59.90 0.22 10.92
CA GLY A 289 -60.27 1.03 9.74
C GLY A 289 -59.89 2.52 9.91
N HIS A 290 -59.97 3.33 8.83
CA HIS A 290 -59.59 4.76 8.74
C HIS A 290 -58.06 5.03 8.84
N HIS A 291 -57.39 6.01 8.19
CA HIS A 291 -57.65 6.98 7.09
C HIS A 291 -56.26 7.61 6.67
N ILE A 292 -56.02 8.41 5.60
CA ILE A 292 -56.88 9.15 4.65
C ILE A 292 -56.29 9.24 3.19
N ARG A 293 -56.45 10.39 2.50
CA ARG A 293 -56.13 10.82 1.10
C ARG A 293 -54.61 10.92 0.77
N ARG A 294 -54.13 10.64 -0.46
CA ARG A 294 -54.22 11.42 -1.77
C ARG A 294 -53.46 12.76 -1.68
N LEU A 295 -52.58 13.16 -2.63
CA LEU A 295 -52.73 13.18 -4.10
C LEU A 295 -51.50 12.70 -4.93
N LEU A 296 -51.78 12.48 -6.22
CA LEU A 296 -50.85 12.30 -7.35
C LEU A 296 -51.38 13.18 -8.52
N LEU A 297 -50.49 13.85 -9.28
CA LEU A 297 -50.66 14.52 -10.60
C LEU A 297 -49.26 15.13 -10.92
N ILE A 298 -48.44 14.62 -11.83
CA ILE A 298 -48.50 14.56 -13.32
C ILE A 298 -48.01 15.85 -14.01
N SER A 299 -47.05 15.62 -14.92
CA SER A 299 -46.21 16.46 -15.79
C SER A 299 -46.77 17.73 -16.47
N SER A 300 -45.85 18.65 -16.78
CA SER A 300 -45.72 19.29 -18.11
C SER A 300 -44.24 19.50 -18.48
N GLU A 301 -43.93 19.62 -19.77
CA GLU A 301 -42.57 19.87 -20.29
C GLU A 301 -42.28 21.37 -20.53
N GLU A 302 -41.07 21.64 -21.03
CA GLU A 302 -40.56 22.88 -21.65
C GLU A 302 -40.52 24.18 -20.81
N ASP A 303 -39.29 24.65 -20.54
CA ASP A 303 -38.79 25.84 -21.24
C ASP A 303 -37.25 25.80 -21.38
N LYS A 304 -36.70 26.46 -22.41
CA LYS A 304 -35.27 26.44 -22.79
C LYS A 304 -34.67 27.85 -22.72
N ASN A 305 -33.88 28.17 -21.68
CA ASN A 305 -33.08 29.40 -21.68
C ASN A 305 -31.81 29.35 -20.81
N ILE A 306 -30.71 28.84 -21.36
CA ILE A 306 -29.38 28.93 -20.73
C ILE A 306 -28.80 30.32 -20.99
N ARG A 307 -28.97 31.25 -20.03
CA ARG A 307 -28.24 32.52 -20.04
C ARG A 307 -26.79 32.31 -19.61
N ARG A 308 -25.84 32.61 -20.51
CA ARG A 308 -24.41 32.66 -20.21
C ARG A 308 -24.14 33.72 -19.13
N TYR A 309 -23.55 33.33 -18.01
CA TYR A 309 -23.19 34.26 -16.94
C TYR A 309 -21.70 34.63 -17.01
N SER A 310 -21.41 35.82 -17.55
CA SER A 310 -20.04 36.37 -17.53
C SER A 310 -19.77 37.03 -16.17
N PRO A 311 -18.67 36.71 -15.47
CA PRO A 311 -18.36 37.34 -14.19
C PRO A 311 -17.90 38.80 -14.39
N GLN A 312 -18.67 39.75 -13.85
CA GLN A 312 -18.24 41.16 -13.77
C GLN A 312 -17.19 41.33 -12.67
N LYS A 313 -16.19 42.21 -12.93
CA LYS A 313 -15.19 42.61 -11.94
C LYS A 313 -15.70 43.77 -11.08
N SER A 314 -15.85 43.57 -9.78
CA SER A 314 -15.78 44.63 -8.76
C SER A 314 -15.59 44.02 -7.36
N GLY A 315 -15.04 44.81 -6.43
CA GLY A 315 -14.82 44.41 -5.03
C GLY A 315 -13.41 43.86 -4.75
N SER A 316 -12.53 44.70 -4.22
CA SER A 316 -11.17 44.34 -3.79
C SER A 316 -11.19 43.50 -2.51
N ARG A 317 -11.39 42.19 -2.64
CA ARG A 317 -11.19 41.24 -1.55
C ARG A 317 -9.70 41.00 -1.40
N GLN A 318 -9.10 41.58 -0.37
CA GLN A 318 -7.71 41.39 0.04
C GLN A 318 -7.34 39.90 -0.02
N GLU A 319 -6.31 39.54 -0.80
CA GLU A 319 -5.83 38.15 -0.90
C GLU A 319 -5.30 37.72 0.47
N ARG A 320 -6.00 36.78 1.10
CA ARG A 320 -5.64 36.26 2.42
C ARG A 320 -4.74 35.06 2.19
N GLY A 321 -3.47 35.20 2.58
CA GLY A 321 -2.49 34.13 2.43
C GLY A 321 -2.95 32.85 3.10
N LEU A 322 -2.78 31.73 2.39
CA LEU A 322 -2.69 30.43 3.03
C LEU A 322 -1.41 30.42 3.90
N MET A 323 -1.46 29.76 5.04
CA MET A 323 -0.30 29.48 5.88
C MET A 323 0.05 28.01 5.77
N LEU A 324 1.33 27.68 5.91
CA LEU A 324 1.78 26.29 5.89
C LEU A 324 1.67 25.69 7.29
N LYS A 325 0.95 24.57 7.42
CA LYS A 325 0.97 23.71 8.61
C LYS A 325 2.10 22.68 8.46
N HIS A 326 2.82 22.44 9.55
CA HIS A 326 3.84 21.40 9.67
C HIS A 326 3.56 20.59 10.94
N ILE A 327 3.18 19.32 10.77
CA ILE A 327 2.85 18.39 11.85
C ILE A 327 3.89 17.26 11.86
N VAL A 328 4.42 16.93 13.03
CA VAL A 328 5.36 15.80 13.23
C VAL A 328 4.86 14.92 14.37
N ILE A 329 4.66 13.63 14.13
CA ILE A 329 4.32 12.65 15.18
C ILE A 329 5.51 11.73 15.45
N PHE A 330 5.75 11.39 16.72
CA PHE A 330 6.96 10.71 17.19
C PHE A 330 6.61 9.43 17.96
N LYS A 331 7.29 8.33 17.63
CA LYS A 331 7.34 7.11 18.45
C LYS A 331 8.75 6.97 19.00
N LEU A 332 8.89 6.87 20.32
CA LEU A 332 10.17 6.82 21.01
C LEU A 332 10.55 5.38 21.35
N LYS A 333 11.86 5.12 21.46
CA LYS A 333 12.39 3.87 21.98
C LYS A 333 12.05 3.75 23.48
N ASP A 334 11.86 2.54 23.98
CA ASP A 334 11.58 2.30 25.41
C ASP A 334 12.72 2.76 26.33
N PHE A 335 13.95 2.71 25.81
CA PHE A 335 15.15 3.24 26.46
C PHE A 335 16.13 3.81 25.43
N ALA A 336 16.66 5.02 25.66
CA ALA A 336 17.65 5.69 24.81
C ALA A 336 18.36 6.81 25.59
N GLU A 337 19.58 7.21 25.19
CA GLU A 337 20.39 8.26 25.85
C GLU A 337 20.53 8.09 27.39
N GLY A 338 20.49 6.85 27.89
CA GLY A 338 20.55 6.54 29.32
C GLY A 338 19.24 6.75 30.09
N ALA A 339 18.14 7.08 29.41
CA ALA A 339 16.84 7.39 29.99
C ALA A 339 15.69 6.54 29.42
N SER A 340 14.60 6.41 30.18
CA SER A 340 13.37 5.73 29.73
C SER A 340 12.57 6.59 28.74
N LYS A 341 11.70 5.94 27.95
CA LYS A 341 10.71 6.59 27.06
C LYS A 341 10.05 7.80 27.70
N ALA A 342 9.44 7.65 28.88
CA ALA A 342 8.75 8.74 29.57
C ALA A 342 9.65 9.95 29.85
N LYS A 343 10.91 9.73 30.26
CA LYS A 343 11.86 10.83 30.52
C LYS A 343 12.40 11.44 29.22
N ASN A 344 12.56 10.65 28.16
CA ASN A 344 12.93 11.16 26.84
C ASN A 344 11.81 11.97 26.17
N ILE A 345 10.53 11.64 26.40
CA ILE A 345 9.38 12.47 26.00
C ILE A 345 9.46 13.84 26.68
N GLU A 346 9.68 13.88 28.00
CA GLU A 346 9.84 15.13 28.77
C GLU A 346 11.00 16.00 28.23
N ILE A 347 12.18 15.38 28.00
CA ILE A 347 13.35 16.08 27.45
C ILE A 347 13.08 16.60 26.03
N LEU A 348 12.43 15.81 25.18
CA LEU A 348 12.11 16.21 23.81
C LEU A 348 11.08 17.33 23.77
N LYS A 349 10.02 17.24 24.59
CA LYS A 349 9.00 18.29 24.72
C LYS A 349 9.61 19.62 25.13
N ASN A 350 10.37 19.63 26.23
CA ASN A 350 11.02 20.84 26.75
C ASN A 350 11.97 21.48 25.71
N ARG A 351 12.69 20.67 24.92
CA ARG A 351 13.57 21.17 23.85
C ARG A 351 12.84 21.66 22.62
N LEU A 352 11.70 21.05 22.26
CA LEU A 352 10.86 21.52 21.16
C LEU A 352 10.24 22.87 21.50
N GLU A 353 9.63 23.00 22.69
CA GLU A 353 8.92 24.22 23.09
C GLU A 353 9.88 25.43 23.19
N ALA A 354 11.13 25.22 23.64
CA ALA A 354 12.16 26.25 23.62
C ALA A 354 12.53 26.78 22.21
N LEU A 355 12.16 26.09 21.12
CA LEU A 355 12.33 26.62 19.76
C LEU A 355 11.39 27.79 19.47
N GLN A 356 10.20 27.82 20.08
CA GLN A 356 9.19 28.86 19.86
C GLN A 356 9.71 30.25 20.25
N ASP A 357 10.44 30.34 21.37
CA ASP A 357 11.03 31.59 21.86
C ASP A 357 12.32 31.99 21.08
N THR A 358 12.82 31.12 20.21
CA THR A 358 14.14 31.25 19.55
C THR A 358 14.05 31.49 18.03
N ILE A 359 12.96 31.06 17.37
CA ILE A 359 12.87 31.04 15.89
C ILE A 359 11.66 31.85 15.38
N GLU A 360 11.93 33.02 14.80
CA GLU A 360 10.91 34.00 14.37
C GLU A 360 9.97 33.54 13.25
N GLU A 361 10.33 32.49 12.49
CA GLU A 361 9.46 31.91 11.48
C GLU A 361 8.25 31.18 12.06
N ILE A 362 8.31 30.73 13.31
CA ILE A 362 7.25 30.00 13.99
C ILE A 362 6.08 30.94 14.30
N LYS A 363 4.90 30.69 13.73
CA LYS A 363 3.68 31.49 13.96
C LYS A 363 2.68 30.84 14.91
N TYR A 364 2.81 29.54 15.09
CA TYR A 364 2.12 28.74 16.10
C TYR A 364 2.98 27.49 16.36
N PHE A 365 2.99 27.02 17.60
CA PHE A 365 3.74 25.84 18.03
C PHE A 365 2.99 25.20 19.19
N GLU A 366 2.84 23.88 19.17
CA GLU A 366 2.19 23.11 20.23
C GLU A 366 2.81 21.72 20.28
N VAL A 367 3.16 21.25 21.49
CA VAL A 367 3.75 19.92 21.69
C VAL A 367 2.86 19.11 22.62
N GLY A 368 1.95 18.35 22.02
CA GLY A 368 1.06 17.41 22.71
C GLY A 368 1.76 16.09 23.02
N VAL A 369 1.58 15.58 24.24
CA VAL A 369 1.98 14.23 24.64
C VAL A 369 0.74 13.34 24.68
N ASN A 370 0.83 12.12 24.17
CA ASN A 370 -0.29 11.20 24.17
C ASN A 370 -0.65 10.77 25.61
N SER A 371 -1.94 10.79 25.92
CA SER A 371 -2.52 10.40 27.22
C SER A 371 -3.35 9.11 27.16
N ILE A 372 -3.44 8.47 26.00
CA ILE A 372 -4.23 7.25 25.76
C ILE A 372 -3.28 6.06 25.61
N ASP A 373 -3.43 5.06 26.48
CA ASP A 373 -2.70 3.79 26.37
C ASP A 373 -3.26 2.96 25.20
N SER A 374 -2.46 2.75 24.16
CA SER A 374 -2.86 2.04 22.94
C SER A 374 -1.66 1.69 22.06
N ASP A 375 -1.57 0.43 21.60
CA ASP A 375 -0.49 -0.07 20.74
C ASP A 375 -0.37 0.66 19.39
N VAL A 376 -1.45 1.30 18.92
CA VAL A 376 -1.47 2.06 17.65
C VAL A 376 -1.21 3.55 17.82
N ALA A 377 -1.12 4.05 19.06
CA ALA A 377 -0.89 5.48 19.32
C ALA A 377 0.59 5.85 19.22
N TYR A 378 0.86 7.06 18.73
CA TYR A 378 2.18 7.69 18.80
C TYR A 378 2.37 8.34 20.18
N ASP A 379 3.61 8.53 20.61
CA ASP A 379 3.91 8.92 22.00
C ASP A 379 3.76 10.43 22.21
N MET A 380 4.03 11.23 21.18
CA MET A 380 3.83 12.69 21.18
C MET A 380 3.71 13.26 19.76
N ALA A 381 3.18 14.47 19.66
CA ALA A 381 2.99 15.22 18.43
C ALA A 381 3.47 16.68 18.57
N LEU A 382 4.16 17.18 17.55
CA LEU A 382 4.41 18.59 17.30
C LEU A 382 3.41 19.08 16.25
N THR A 383 2.73 20.18 16.54
CA THR A 383 1.85 20.88 15.60
C THR A 383 2.36 22.32 15.45
N SER A 384 2.76 22.73 14.26
CA SER A 384 3.37 24.05 14.03
C SER A 384 2.84 24.75 12.76
N SER A 385 3.01 26.06 12.68
CA SER A 385 2.61 26.89 11.52
C SER A 385 3.69 27.88 11.08
N PHE A 386 3.78 28.10 9.77
CA PHE A 386 4.71 29.02 9.12
C PHE A 386 3.96 29.87 8.08
N ASP A 387 4.49 31.05 7.75
CA ASP A 387 3.90 31.91 6.70
C ASP A 387 3.93 31.21 5.33
N ASP A 388 5.03 30.52 5.02
CA ASP A 388 5.27 29.86 3.74
C ASP A 388 6.31 28.71 3.83
N GLN A 389 6.49 27.97 2.73
CA GLN A 389 7.50 26.93 2.60
C GLN A 389 8.94 27.46 2.78
N SER A 390 9.20 28.73 2.45
CA SER A 390 10.53 29.34 2.65
C SER A 390 10.85 29.50 4.14
N SER A 391 9.85 29.86 4.94
CA SER A 391 9.97 30.06 6.38
C SER A 391 10.10 28.72 7.12
N LEU A 392 9.35 27.69 6.72
CA LEU A 392 9.60 26.32 7.18
C LEU A 392 11.04 25.86 6.84
N ARG A 393 11.56 26.18 5.64
CA ARG A 393 12.95 25.85 5.23
C ARG A 393 14.02 26.61 6.04
N ARG A 394 13.71 27.78 6.62
CA ARG A 394 14.62 28.50 7.52
C ARG A 394 14.59 27.89 8.93
N TYR A 395 13.41 27.66 9.50
CA TYR A 395 13.22 26.88 10.74
C TYR A 395 13.95 25.54 10.69
N GLN A 396 13.75 24.75 9.63
CA GLN A 396 14.40 23.44 9.45
C GLN A 396 15.94 23.52 9.49
N LYS A 397 16.53 24.63 9.05
CA LYS A 397 17.98 24.88 9.05
C LYS A 397 18.50 25.59 10.31
N HIS A 398 17.63 26.04 11.21
CA HIS A 398 18.06 26.79 12.39
C HIS A 398 18.97 25.95 13.30
N PRO A 399 20.09 26.49 13.84
CA PRO A 399 21.03 25.72 14.65
C PRO A 399 20.37 25.00 15.83
N ASP A 400 19.41 25.63 16.52
CA ASP A 400 18.72 25.02 17.66
C ASP A 400 17.71 23.94 17.24
N HIS A 401 17.04 24.10 16.09
CA HIS A 401 16.25 23.01 15.52
C HIS A 401 17.14 21.81 15.17
N GLN A 402 18.34 22.03 14.62
CA GLN A 402 19.30 20.95 14.34
C GLN A 402 19.76 20.22 15.62
N LYS A 403 19.94 20.90 16.76
CA LYS A 403 20.19 20.27 18.07
C LYS A 403 19.03 19.38 18.54
N VAL A 404 17.79 19.67 18.12
CA VAL A 404 16.62 18.82 18.38
C VAL A 404 16.57 17.66 17.39
N VAL A 405 16.84 17.87 16.10
CA VAL A 405 16.93 16.81 15.09
C VAL A 405 17.97 15.76 15.46
N GLU A 406 19.13 16.17 16.01
CA GLU A 406 20.16 15.26 16.52
C GLU A 406 19.62 14.38 17.66
N LEU A 407 18.95 14.97 18.66
CA LEU A 407 18.35 14.23 19.77
C LEU A 407 17.28 13.25 19.26
N VAL A 408 16.37 13.71 18.40
CA VAL A 408 15.30 12.89 17.79
C VAL A 408 15.90 11.68 17.06
N GLY A 409 17.03 11.83 16.37
CA GLY A 409 17.74 10.72 15.73
C GLY A 409 18.22 9.63 16.70
N LYS A 410 18.49 9.98 17.97
CA LYS A 410 18.92 9.04 19.01
C LYS A 410 17.74 8.40 19.74
N ILE A 411 16.74 9.18 20.15
CA ILE A 411 15.65 8.70 21.02
C ILE A 411 14.43 8.15 20.28
N CYS A 412 14.16 8.56 19.03
CA CYS A 412 13.00 8.07 18.30
C CYS A 412 13.26 6.70 17.65
N GLU A 413 12.21 5.88 17.64
CA GLU A 413 12.09 4.65 16.85
C GLU A 413 11.58 4.99 15.44
N SER A 414 10.53 5.82 15.36
CA SER A 414 9.98 6.32 14.11
C SER A 414 9.43 7.74 14.28
N ARG A 415 9.25 8.45 13.16
CA ARG A 415 8.53 9.73 13.10
C ARG A 415 7.87 9.88 11.74
N TRP A 416 6.73 10.55 11.69
CA TRP A 416 6.05 10.92 10.44
C TRP A 416 5.86 12.43 10.39
N VAL A 417 5.84 12.99 9.18
CA VAL A 417 5.70 14.42 8.92
C VAL A 417 4.55 14.64 7.93
N VAL A 418 3.70 15.63 8.17
CA VAL A 418 2.64 16.07 7.25
C VAL A 418 2.71 17.59 7.13
N ASP A 419 2.95 18.07 5.90
CA ASP A 419 2.96 19.49 5.55
C ASP A 419 1.74 19.78 4.66
N TYR A 420 0.95 20.82 4.97
CA TYR A 420 -0.21 21.22 4.15
C TYR A 420 -0.61 22.68 4.35
N ASP A 421 -1.13 23.30 3.29
CA ASP A 421 -1.64 24.68 3.34
C ASP A 421 -3.00 24.74 4.06
N TYR A 422 -3.18 25.74 4.93
CA TYR A 422 -4.43 25.98 5.65
C TYR A 422 -4.76 27.48 5.75
N ASN A 423 -6.03 27.81 6.00
CA ASN A 423 -6.42 29.18 6.28
C ASN A 423 -5.94 29.57 7.69
N GLY A 424 -4.93 30.44 7.78
CA GLY A 424 -4.26 30.83 9.03
C GLY A 424 -5.18 31.34 10.15
N HIS A 425 -6.37 31.84 9.80
CA HIS A 425 -7.38 32.30 10.75
C HIS A 425 -8.48 31.24 10.90
N GLY A 426 -8.35 30.41 11.94
CA GLY A 426 -9.47 29.63 12.48
C GLY A 426 -10.56 30.53 13.08
N LYS A 427 -11.75 29.96 13.26
CA LYS A 427 -12.77 30.48 14.17
C LYS A 427 -12.58 29.92 15.57
#